data_AF-A0AAN0MD03-F1
#
_entry.id   AF-A0AAN0MD03-F1
#
_cell.length_a   1.000
_cell.length_b   1.000
_cell.length_c   1.000
_cell.angle_alpha   90.00
_cell.angle_beta   90.00
_cell.angle_gamma   90.00
#
_symmetry.space_group_name_H-M   'P 1'
#
loop_
_entity.id
_entity.type
_entity.pdbx_description
1 polymer ?
#
loop_
_entity_poly.entity_id
_entity_poly.type
_entity_poly.pdbx_seq_one_letter_code
_entity_poly.pdbx_strand_id
1 'polypeptide(L)'
;MSTRQHCRRSRHACRRRSTATCGSLPQTLPGPAWRDCLTRMDQDPSYAVAPHLRLARKDAETQRDALVAIVQDCPDLMRCFHQARALDLPDWWIVSGAIYNQVWNHLTGKPDLYGVKDMDLFYFDTDVSYAAEDRIIQRGAMHFETPVPVEIRNQARVHLWYTDHFGQDYAPLTKTTDGIDNFACKTHAIGMRLNKDDSFDIYAPFGLGDIFSFRLTPHIIRDNRATHLAKAKRQMALWPELTFVPWPGDVCLPEADDHS
;
A
#
# COMPACT_ATOMS: atom_id res chain seq x y z
N MET A 1 47.27 57.70 -5.70
CA MET A 1 46.79 57.47 -4.31
C MET A 1 46.88 55.97 -4.07
N SER A 2 48.00 55.43 -3.57
CA SER A 2 48.34 55.33 -2.12
C SER A 2 47.22 54.59 -1.38
N THR A 3 47.38 53.45 -0.69
CA THR A 3 48.48 52.90 0.13
C THR A 3 48.10 51.41 0.40
N ARG A 4 48.98 50.39 0.30
CA ARG A 4 49.75 49.73 1.40
C ARG A 4 48.91 49.45 2.67
N GLN A 5 49.06 48.37 3.46
CA GLN A 5 49.94 47.19 3.51
C GLN A 5 49.43 46.33 4.69
N HIS A 6 49.57 45.00 4.55
CA HIS A 6 50.06 44.03 5.54
C HIS A 6 49.64 44.11 7.02
N CYS A 7 49.24 42.96 7.56
CA CYS A 7 49.92 42.45 8.75
C CYS A 7 50.13 40.93 8.69
N ARG A 8 51.41 40.55 8.87
CA ARG A 8 51.95 39.18 8.97
C ARG A 8 51.90 38.72 10.43
N ARG A 9 51.84 37.40 10.64
CA ARG A 9 52.65 36.56 11.57
C ARG A 9 51.88 35.26 11.84
N SER A 10 52.45 34.12 12.20
CA SER A 10 53.71 33.43 11.94
C SER A 10 53.51 32.05 12.59
N ARG A 11 53.83 31.00 11.83
CA ARG A 11 54.28 29.64 12.21
C ARG A 11 54.27 29.27 13.72
N HIS A 12 53.66 28.12 14.04
CA HIS A 12 54.39 27.05 14.74
C HIS A 12 53.84 25.66 14.39
N ALA A 13 54.80 24.78 14.09
CA ALA A 13 54.61 23.37 13.76
C ALA A 13 54.07 22.56 14.92
N CYS A 14 53.30 21.49 14.63
CA CYS A 14 53.62 20.20 15.21
C CYS A 14 53.36 19.09 14.19
N ARG A 15 54.43 18.33 13.93
CA ARG A 15 54.46 17.12 13.11
C ARG A 15 53.74 16.00 13.86
N ARG A 16 53.02 15.12 13.14
CA ARG A 16 53.32 13.68 13.08
C ARG A 16 52.40 12.94 12.09
N ARG A 17 53.07 12.42 11.06
CA ARG A 17 52.84 11.21 10.24
C ARG A 17 51.57 10.40 10.54
N SER A 18 50.77 10.17 9.50
CA SER A 18 50.48 8.81 9.04
C SER A 18 50.18 8.85 7.53
N THR A 19 51.16 8.41 6.75
CA THR A 19 50.93 7.94 5.39
C THR A 19 50.32 6.54 5.50
N ALA A 20 49.02 6.42 5.29
CA ALA A 20 48.41 5.16 4.91
C ALA A 20 47.95 5.32 3.46
N THR A 21 48.71 4.66 2.60
CA THR A 21 48.49 4.44 1.18
C THR A 21 47.04 4.10 0.84
N CYS A 22 46.59 4.66 -0.27
CA CYS A 22 45.41 4.23 -1.03
C CYS A 22 45.50 2.71 -1.27
N GLY A 23 44.80 1.95 -0.43
CA GLY A 23 44.60 0.52 -0.59
C GLY A 23 43.50 0.30 -1.61
N SER A 24 43.88 -0.30 -2.73
CA SER A 24 42.99 -0.88 -3.73
C SER A 24 41.84 -1.67 -3.08
N LEU A 25 40.60 -1.34 -3.47
CA LEU A 25 39.40 -2.12 -3.20
C LEU A 25 39.60 -3.58 -3.61
N PRO A 26 39.29 -4.57 -2.74
CA PRO A 26 39.15 -5.94 -3.19
C PRO A 26 37.95 -6.03 -4.14
N GLN A 27 38.23 -6.27 -5.41
CA GLN A 27 37.23 -6.77 -6.36
C GLN A 27 36.92 -8.22 -6.00
N THR A 28 35.97 -8.44 -5.09
CA THR A 28 35.18 -9.67 -4.95
C THR A 28 34.19 -9.50 -3.78
N LEU A 29 32.90 -9.47 -4.09
CA LEU A 29 31.82 -9.56 -3.09
C LEU A 29 31.81 -10.99 -2.52
N PRO A 30 31.73 -11.20 -1.19
CA PRO A 30 31.39 -12.51 -0.67
C PRO A 30 29.92 -12.81 -1.00
N GLY A 31 29.66 -14.06 -1.43
CA GLY A 31 28.32 -14.63 -1.56
C GLY A 31 27.53 -14.63 -0.23
N PRO A 32 26.34 -15.25 -0.19
CA PRO A 32 25.12 -14.72 0.44
C PRO A 32 25.12 -14.74 1.97
N ALA A 33 26.02 -14.01 2.61
CA ALA A 33 26.10 -13.86 4.07
C ALA A 33 24.88 -13.10 4.67
N TRP A 34 24.11 -12.38 3.85
CA TRP A 34 22.87 -11.72 4.29
C TRP A 34 21.73 -12.72 4.53
N ARG A 35 21.70 -13.86 3.81
CA ARG A 35 20.67 -14.89 4.02
C ARG A 35 20.85 -15.54 5.39
N ASP A 36 22.07 -15.91 5.74
CA ASP A 36 22.39 -16.53 7.03
C ASP A 36 22.26 -15.59 8.23
N CYS A 37 22.40 -14.27 8.02
CA CYS A 37 22.22 -13.27 9.07
C CYS A 37 20.74 -13.11 9.47
N LEU A 38 19.84 -13.12 8.48
CA LEU A 38 18.38 -13.10 8.71
C LEU A 38 17.88 -14.37 9.40
N THR A 39 18.40 -15.55 9.00
CA THR A 39 18.03 -16.83 9.64
C THR A 39 18.51 -16.92 11.09
N ARG A 40 19.62 -16.26 11.44
CA ARG A 40 20.16 -16.24 12.83
C ARG A 40 19.44 -15.26 13.75
N MET A 41 18.94 -14.13 13.26
CA MET A 41 18.13 -13.20 14.08
C MET A 41 16.75 -13.78 14.41
N ASP A 42 16.22 -14.66 13.56
CA ASP A 42 14.90 -15.31 13.74
C ASP A 42 14.86 -16.40 14.81
N GLN A 43 16.02 -16.88 15.27
CA GLN A 43 16.12 -17.88 16.34
C GLN A 43 16.51 -17.26 17.69
N ASP A 44 16.63 -15.94 17.76
CA ASP A 44 16.90 -15.22 18.99
C ASP A 44 15.58 -14.68 19.59
N PRO A 45 15.06 -15.30 20.68
CA PRO A 45 13.84 -14.85 21.34
C PRO A 45 13.96 -13.46 22.01
N SER A 46 15.14 -12.83 21.98
CA SER A 46 15.33 -11.46 22.50
C SER A 46 14.88 -10.35 21.54
N TYR A 47 14.67 -10.65 20.25
CA TYR A 47 14.11 -9.69 19.28
C TYR A 47 12.61 -9.92 19.12
N ALA A 48 11.81 -9.30 20.00
CA ALA A 48 10.36 -9.32 19.84
C ALA A 48 9.98 -8.67 18.49
N VAL A 49 9.33 -9.43 17.61
CA VAL A 49 8.73 -8.89 16.38
C VAL A 49 7.81 -7.75 16.79
N ALA A 50 7.95 -6.58 16.15
CA ALA A 50 7.11 -5.42 16.45
C ALA A 50 5.63 -5.84 16.45
N PRO A 51 4.80 -5.40 17.44
CA PRO A 51 3.44 -5.94 17.62
C PRO A 51 2.55 -5.88 16.37
N HIS A 52 2.73 -4.87 15.52
CA HIS A 52 1.98 -4.72 14.27
C HIS A 52 2.40 -5.73 13.17
N LEU A 53 3.59 -6.33 13.27
CA LEU A 53 4.12 -7.35 12.35
C LEU A 53 3.90 -8.79 12.81
N ARG A 54 3.13 -9.01 13.90
CA ARG A 54 2.87 -10.35 14.46
C ARG A 54 2.26 -11.36 13.47
N LEU A 55 1.63 -10.86 12.39
CA LEU A 55 1.03 -11.67 11.32
C LEU A 55 1.86 -11.69 10.02
N ALA A 56 2.92 -10.88 9.90
CA ALA A 56 3.66 -10.68 8.65
C ALA A 56 4.24 -11.97 8.05
N ARG A 57 4.68 -12.90 8.90
CA ARG A 57 5.33 -14.16 8.51
C ARG A 57 4.47 -15.40 8.77
N LYS A 58 3.19 -15.23 9.10
CA LYS A 58 2.25 -16.34 9.21
C LYS A 58 1.93 -16.89 7.82
N ASP A 59 1.53 -18.15 7.77
CA ASP A 59 1.06 -18.77 6.53
C ASP A 59 -0.19 -18.06 5.99
N ALA A 60 -0.49 -18.33 4.72
CA ALA A 60 -1.56 -17.67 4.00
C ALA A 60 -2.95 -17.91 4.61
N GLU A 61 -3.19 -19.09 5.18
CA GLU A 61 -4.48 -19.44 5.81
C GLU A 61 -4.67 -18.62 7.09
N THR A 62 -3.66 -18.59 7.96
CA THR A 62 -3.67 -17.77 9.17
C THR A 62 -3.87 -16.28 8.86
N GLN A 63 -3.24 -15.77 7.79
CA GLN A 63 -3.45 -14.37 7.34
C GLN A 63 -4.87 -14.13 6.83
N ARG A 64 -5.47 -15.09 6.13
CA ARG A 64 -6.86 -14.99 5.66
C ARG A 64 -7.84 -14.99 6.82
N ASP A 65 -7.66 -15.89 7.78
CA ASP A 65 -8.51 -15.96 8.98
C ASP A 65 -8.40 -14.68 9.81
N ALA A 66 -7.19 -14.15 9.97
CA ALA A 66 -6.98 -12.88 10.64
C ALA A 66 -7.63 -11.71 9.90
N LEU A 67 -7.57 -11.67 8.56
CA LEU A 67 -8.25 -10.66 7.76
C LEU A 67 -9.77 -10.70 8.00
N VAL A 68 -10.37 -11.89 7.94
CA VAL A 68 -11.80 -12.08 8.20
C VAL A 68 -12.16 -11.61 9.59
N ALA A 69 -11.41 -12.03 10.61
CA ALA A 69 -11.66 -11.63 11.99
C ALA A 69 -11.57 -10.11 12.18
N ILE A 70 -10.55 -9.46 11.61
CA ILE A 70 -10.37 -8.00 11.70
C ILE A 70 -11.52 -7.25 11.02
N VAL A 71 -11.97 -7.73 9.86
CA VAL A 71 -13.10 -7.12 9.14
C VAL A 71 -14.40 -7.31 9.92
N GLN A 72 -14.64 -8.50 10.47
CA GLN A 72 -15.82 -8.80 11.29
C GLN A 72 -15.87 -7.98 12.59
N ASP A 73 -14.72 -7.65 13.15
CA ASP A 73 -14.60 -6.82 14.36
C ASP A 73 -14.88 -5.33 14.10
N CYS A 74 -15.05 -4.91 12.84
CA CYS A 74 -15.39 -3.54 12.46
C CYS A 74 -16.89 -3.42 12.07
N PRO A 75 -17.77 -2.90 12.96
CA PRO A 75 -19.21 -2.91 12.73
C PRO A 75 -19.66 -2.12 11.50
N ASP A 76 -19.02 -0.97 11.23
CA ASP A 76 -19.37 -0.11 10.09
C ASP A 76 -18.94 -0.72 8.76
N LEU A 77 -17.81 -1.42 8.73
CA LEU A 77 -17.37 -2.17 7.55
C LEU A 77 -18.29 -3.37 7.30
N MET A 78 -18.67 -4.11 8.35
CA MET A 78 -19.65 -5.20 8.24
C MET A 78 -21.02 -4.72 7.78
N ARG A 79 -21.48 -3.56 8.26
CA ARG A 79 -22.72 -2.93 7.77
C ARG A 79 -22.64 -2.67 6.27
N CYS A 80 -21.52 -2.14 5.78
CA CYS A 80 -21.29 -1.94 4.36
C CYS A 80 -21.37 -3.25 3.57
N PHE A 81 -20.74 -4.34 4.06
CA PHE A 81 -20.82 -5.66 3.43
C PHE A 81 -22.26 -6.21 3.36
N HIS A 82 -23.02 -6.10 4.44
CA HIS A 82 -24.43 -6.53 4.45
C HIS A 82 -25.28 -5.69 3.49
N GLN A 83 -25.08 -4.38 3.45
CA GLN A 83 -25.77 -3.49 2.53
C GLN A 83 -25.38 -3.77 1.07
N ALA A 84 -24.10 -3.99 0.76
CA ALA A 84 -23.64 -4.37 -0.57
C ALA A 84 -24.25 -5.69 -1.04
N ARG A 85 -24.31 -6.70 -0.15
CA ARG A 85 -25.00 -7.96 -0.43
C ARG A 85 -26.50 -7.75 -0.71
N ALA A 86 -27.16 -6.88 0.05
CA ALA A 86 -28.59 -6.59 -0.13
C ALA A 86 -28.88 -5.75 -1.39
N LEU A 87 -27.91 -4.97 -1.87
CA LEU A 87 -28.03 -4.21 -3.11
C LEU A 87 -28.05 -5.13 -4.36
N ASP A 88 -27.50 -6.35 -4.21
CA ASP A 88 -27.56 -7.47 -5.17
C ASP A 88 -27.07 -7.10 -6.57
N LEU A 89 -25.91 -6.42 -6.64
CA LEU A 89 -25.27 -6.09 -7.91
C LEU A 89 -24.58 -7.32 -8.51
N PRO A 90 -24.50 -7.46 -9.85
CA PRO A 90 -23.75 -8.54 -10.47
C PRO A 90 -22.25 -8.44 -10.17
N ASP A 91 -21.64 -9.57 -9.80
CA ASP A 91 -20.19 -9.70 -9.53
C ASP A 91 -19.62 -8.57 -8.65
N TRP A 92 -20.27 -8.28 -7.52
CA TRP A 92 -19.87 -7.16 -6.65
C TRP A 92 -18.71 -7.52 -5.71
N TRP A 93 -17.87 -6.53 -5.41
CA TRP A 93 -16.75 -6.64 -4.46
C TRP A 93 -16.53 -5.31 -3.74
N ILE A 94 -16.40 -5.33 -2.41
CA ILE A 94 -15.78 -4.20 -1.69
C ILE A 94 -14.27 -4.37 -1.85
N VAL A 95 -13.57 -3.29 -2.17
CA VAL A 95 -12.15 -3.38 -2.55
C VAL A 95 -11.25 -2.40 -1.80
N SER A 96 -9.97 -2.74 -1.75
CA SER A 96 -8.87 -1.80 -1.51
C SER A 96 -8.95 -1.08 -0.16
N GLY A 97 -9.12 0.25 -0.17
CA GLY A 97 -8.81 1.17 0.94
C GLY A 97 -9.43 0.78 2.27
N ALA A 98 -10.72 0.50 2.29
CA ALA A 98 -11.45 0.15 3.50
C ALA A 98 -10.92 -1.13 4.16
N ILE A 99 -10.45 -2.08 3.36
CA ILE A 99 -10.00 -3.40 3.83
C ILE A 99 -8.59 -3.32 4.41
N TYR A 100 -7.60 -2.88 3.62
CA TYR A 100 -6.21 -2.89 4.11
C TYR A 100 -5.95 -1.81 5.16
N ASN A 101 -6.65 -0.66 5.11
CA ASN A 101 -6.53 0.33 6.18
C ASN A 101 -7.07 -0.23 7.49
N GLN A 102 -8.18 -0.99 7.47
CA GLN A 102 -8.74 -1.58 8.68
C GLN A 102 -7.78 -2.63 9.28
N VAL A 103 -7.09 -3.41 8.44
CA VAL A 103 -5.99 -4.28 8.91
C VAL A 103 -4.91 -3.46 9.62
N TRP A 104 -4.43 -2.38 9.02
CA TRP A 104 -3.40 -1.55 9.66
C TRP A 104 -3.90 -0.88 10.93
N ASN A 105 -5.13 -0.40 10.96
CA ASN A 105 -5.75 0.22 12.12
C ASN A 105 -5.81 -0.76 13.29
N HIS A 106 -6.36 -1.96 13.07
CA HIS A 106 -6.44 -3.00 14.08
C HIS A 106 -5.05 -3.42 14.60
N LEU A 107 -4.06 -3.56 13.70
CA LEU A 107 -2.71 -4.00 14.09
C LEU A 107 -1.88 -2.92 14.79
N THR A 108 -2.23 -1.64 14.63
CA THR A 108 -1.58 -0.49 15.28
C THR A 108 -2.40 0.15 16.40
N GLY A 109 -3.59 -0.39 16.70
CA GLY A 109 -4.49 0.13 17.74
C GLY A 109 -5.13 1.48 17.41
N LYS A 110 -5.20 1.85 16.12
CA LYS A 110 -5.93 3.06 15.69
C LYS A 110 -7.44 2.77 15.62
N PRO A 111 -8.30 3.80 15.73
CA PRO A 111 -9.74 3.63 15.61
C PRO A 111 -10.16 2.98 14.28
N ASP A 112 -11.30 2.29 14.30
CA ASP A 112 -11.93 1.76 13.10
C ASP A 112 -12.12 2.83 12.03
N LEU A 113 -11.88 2.43 10.77
CA LEU A 113 -11.96 3.30 9.60
C LEU A 113 -11.08 4.56 9.67
N TYR A 114 -10.12 4.65 10.61
CA TYR A 114 -9.13 5.73 10.60
C TYR A 114 -8.42 5.80 9.24
N GLY A 115 -8.36 7.01 8.66
CA GLY A 115 -7.74 7.25 7.36
C GLY A 115 -8.53 6.73 6.15
N VAL A 116 -9.69 6.09 6.35
CA VAL A 116 -10.62 5.69 5.28
C VAL A 116 -11.45 6.91 4.89
N LYS A 117 -11.45 7.28 3.61
CA LYS A 117 -12.21 8.42 3.08
C LYS A 117 -13.52 8.00 2.44
N ASP A 118 -13.53 6.80 1.89
CA ASP A 118 -14.56 6.20 1.08
C ASP A 118 -14.41 4.67 1.16
N MET A 119 -15.48 3.95 0.81
CA MET A 119 -15.44 2.51 0.56
C MET A 119 -15.75 2.26 -0.92
N ASP A 120 -14.81 1.67 -1.63
CA ASP A 120 -15.00 1.33 -3.03
C ASP A 120 -15.85 0.05 -3.17
N LEU A 121 -16.98 0.15 -3.87
CA LEU A 121 -17.81 -0.99 -4.29
C LEU A 121 -17.71 -1.15 -5.81
N PHE A 122 -16.97 -2.16 -6.24
CA PHE A 122 -16.88 -2.53 -7.64
C PHE A 122 -17.98 -3.54 -7.99
N TYR A 123 -18.50 -3.47 -9.20
CA TYR A 123 -19.40 -4.46 -9.77
C TYR A 123 -19.18 -4.54 -11.29
N PHE A 124 -19.72 -5.56 -11.95
CA PHE A 124 -19.58 -5.73 -13.39
C PHE A 124 -20.93 -5.93 -14.06
N ASP A 125 -21.32 -4.98 -14.90
CA ASP A 125 -22.49 -5.07 -15.77
C ASP A 125 -22.11 -4.63 -17.19
N THR A 126 -22.52 -5.40 -18.19
CA THR A 126 -22.18 -5.14 -19.60
C THR A 126 -22.82 -3.88 -20.19
N ASP A 127 -23.84 -3.30 -19.54
CA ASP A 127 -24.37 -1.98 -19.91
C ASP A 127 -23.37 -0.89 -19.54
N VAL A 128 -22.55 -0.52 -20.52
CA VAL A 128 -21.53 0.51 -20.39
C VAL A 128 -22.09 1.93 -20.50
N SER A 129 -23.39 2.18 -20.40
CA SER A 129 -23.93 3.54 -20.40
C SER A 129 -23.75 4.22 -19.04
N TYR A 130 -23.50 5.54 -19.04
CA TYR A 130 -23.42 6.30 -17.78
C TYR A 130 -24.77 6.31 -17.06
N ALA A 131 -25.87 6.36 -17.82
CA ALA A 131 -27.21 6.32 -17.23
C ALA A 131 -27.49 5.02 -16.45
N ALA A 132 -26.93 3.88 -16.86
CA ALA A 132 -27.03 2.64 -16.10
C ALA A 132 -26.24 2.71 -14.79
N GLU A 133 -24.99 3.15 -14.85
CA GLU A 133 -24.16 3.31 -13.66
C GLU A 133 -24.73 4.34 -12.68
N ASP A 134 -25.20 5.48 -13.17
CA ASP A 134 -25.80 6.55 -12.36
C ASP A 134 -27.04 6.05 -11.61
N ARG A 135 -27.92 5.25 -12.24
CA ARG A 135 -29.06 4.63 -11.54
C ARG A 135 -28.61 3.78 -10.34
N ILE A 136 -27.49 3.06 -10.48
CA ILE A 136 -26.92 2.26 -9.39
C ILE A 136 -26.30 3.15 -8.32
N ILE A 137 -25.58 4.21 -8.71
CA ILE A 137 -25.03 5.21 -7.77
C ILE A 137 -26.15 5.85 -6.94
N GLN A 138 -27.24 6.30 -7.58
CA GLN A 138 -28.38 6.91 -6.88
C GLN A 138 -29.07 5.90 -5.93
N ARG A 139 -29.24 4.64 -6.36
CA ARG A 139 -29.75 3.58 -5.48
C ARG A 139 -28.84 3.39 -4.27
N GLY A 140 -27.53 3.32 -4.49
CA GLY A 140 -26.52 3.19 -3.44
C GLY A 140 -26.54 4.34 -2.44
N ALA A 141 -26.64 5.57 -2.92
CA ALA A 141 -26.69 6.77 -2.07
C ALA A 141 -27.88 6.77 -1.07
N MET A 142 -28.99 6.12 -1.43
CA MET A 142 -30.15 5.94 -0.54
C MET A 142 -30.06 4.67 0.32
N HIS A 143 -29.21 3.72 -0.05
CA HIS A 143 -29.15 2.37 0.52
C HIS A 143 -28.03 2.20 1.56
N PHE A 144 -26.89 2.88 1.35
CA PHE A 144 -25.75 2.80 2.26
C PHE A 144 -25.89 3.77 3.43
N GLU A 145 -25.77 3.23 4.64
CA GLU A 145 -25.84 3.99 5.90
C GLU A 145 -24.51 3.83 6.65
N THR A 146 -23.44 4.31 6.04
CA THR A 146 -22.06 4.15 6.51
C THR A 146 -21.44 5.50 6.90
N PRO A 147 -20.44 5.53 7.81
CA PRO A 147 -19.82 6.78 8.25
C PRO A 147 -18.99 7.48 7.17
N VAL A 148 -18.60 6.75 6.13
CA VAL A 148 -17.92 7.27 4.93
C VAL A 148 -18.73 6.92 3.69
N PRO A 149 -18.66 7.72 2.61
CA PRO A 149 -19.36 7.44 1.37
C PRO A 149 -18.94 6.12 0.74
N VAL A 150 -19.86 5.47 0.03
CA VAL A 150 -19.57 4.29 -0.81
C VAL A 150 -19.45 4.73 -2.26
N GLU A 151 -18.28 4.52 -2.86
CA GLU A 151 -18.04 4.81 -4.26
C GLU A 151 -18.36 3.59 -5.12
N ILE A 152 -19.48 3.66 -5.86
CA ILE A 152 -19.93 2.56 -6.71
C ILE A 152 -19.40 2.74 -8.12
N ARG A 153 -18.77 1.70 -8.68
CA ARG A 153 -18.12 1.74 -9.99
C ARG A 153 -18.38 0.47 -10.80
N ASN A 154 -18.96 0.62 -11.99
CA ASN A 154 -19.08 -0.46 -12.96
C ASN A 154 -17.72 -0.67 -13.65
N GLN A 155 -17.09 -1.82 -13.40
CA GLN A 155 -15.78 -2.14 -13.96
C GLN A 155 -15.80 -2.26 -15.49
N ALA A 156 -16.94 -2.60 -16.10
CA ALA A 156 -17.09 -2.62 -17.55
C ALA A 156 -16.88 -1.23 -18.18
N ARG A 157 -17.08 -0.13 -17.42
CA ARG A 157 -17.00 1.25 -17.92
C ARG A 157 -15.63 1.90 -17.76
N VAL A 158 -14.72 1.30 -16.98
CA VAL A 158 -13.44 1.94 -16.60
C VAL A 158 -12.61 2.35 -17.82
N HIS A 159 -12.51 1.48 -18.82
CA HIS A 159 -11.76 1.74 -20.05
C HIS A 159 -12.24 2.98 -20.83
N LEU A 160 -13.49 3.44 -20.64
CA LEU A 160 -14.05 4.59 -21.36
C LEU A 160 -13.52 5.93 -20.87
N TRP A 161 -13.03 6.01 -19.63
CA TRP A 161 -12.57 7.25 -19.02
C TRP A 161 -11.14 7.16 -18.46
N TYR A 162 -10.57 5.96 -18.36
CA TYR A 162 -9.24 5.75 -17.77
C TYR A 162 -8.15 6.50 -18.54
N THR A 163 -8.14 6.40 -19.87
CA THR A 163 -7.12 7.07 -20.71
C THR A 163 -7.18 8.58 -20.55
N ASP A 164 -8.37 9.18 -20.52
CA ASP A 164 -8.54 10.62 -20.34
C ASP A 164 -8.08 11.08 -18.95
N HIS A 165 -8.23 10.24 -17.93
CA HIS A 165 -7.87 10.55 -16.55
C HIS A 165 -6.38 10.32 -16.24
N PHE A 166 -5.79 9.23 -16.75
CA PHE A 166 -4.43 8.79 -16.40
C PHE A 166 -3.43 8.87 -17.56
N GLY A 167 -3.87 9.19 -18.78
CA GLY A 167 -3.01 9.27 -19.97
C GLY A 167 -2.46 7.92 -20.44
N GLN A 168 -3.09 6.81 -20.05
CA GLN A 168 -2.63 5.46 -20.35
C GLN A 168 -3.78 4.59 -20.86
N ASP A 169 -3.50 3.77 -21.87
CA ASP A 169 -4.49 2.83 -22.39
C ASP A 169 -4.91 1.81 -21.34
N TYR A 170 -6.21 1.52 -21.33
CA TYR A 170 -6.82 0.57 -20.43
C TYR A 170 -7.77 -0.31 -21.23
N ALA A 171 -7.48 -1.61 -21.27
CA ALA A 171 -8.29 -2.56 -22.01
C ALA A 171 -9.68 -2.71 -21.34
N PRO A 172 -10.75 -2.96 -22.11
CA PRO A 172 -12.04 -3.35 -21.55
C PRO A 172 -11.89 -4.54 -20.61
N LEU A 173 -12.51 -4.45 -19.44
CA LEU A 173 -12.52 -5.50 -18.44
C LEU A 173 -13.65 -6.51 -18.74
N THR A 174 -13.52 -7.73 -18.23
CA THR A 174 -14.47 -8.83 -18.46
C THR A 174 -15.18 -9.30 -17.20
N LYS A 175 -14.65 -8.94 -16.02
CA LYS A 175 -15.19 -9.22 -14.69
C LYS A 175 -14.66 -8.20 -13.69
N THR A 176 -15.27 -8.12 -12.51
CA THR A 176 -14.88 -7.14 -11.48
C THR A 176 -13.45 -7.32 -11.00
N THR A 177 -13.01 -8.57 -10.84
CA THR A 177 -11.66 -8.86 -10.32
C THR A 177 -10.55 -8.38 -11.26
N ASP A 178 -10.82 -8.21 -12.56
CA ASP A 178 -9.84 -7.61 -13.48
C ASP A 178 -9.49 -6.18 -13.03
N GLY A 179 -10.44 -5.42 -12.49
CA GLY A 179 -10.18 -4.10 -11.92
C GLY A 179 -9.22 -4.17 -10.71
N ILE A 180 -9.38 -5.20 -9.88
CA ILE A 180 -8.51 -5.46 -8.71
C ILE A 180 -7.08 -5.81 -9.17
N ASP A 181 -6.95 -6.63 -10.21
CA ASP A 181 -5.65 -6.97 -10.80
C ASP A 181 -4.90 -5.74 -11.29
N ASN A 182 -5.62 -4.68 -11.67
CA ASN A 182 -5.05 -3.46 -12.24
C ASN A 182 -4.75 -2.35 -11.20
N PHE A 183 -4.91 -2.60 -9.89
CA PHE A 183 -4.54 -1.62 -8.87
C PHE A 183 -3.06 -1.22 -8.96
N ALA A 184 -2.78 0.05 -8.61
CA ALA A 184 -1.45 0.65 -8.77
C ALA A 184 -0.38 0.04 -7.83
N CYS A 185 -0.80 -0.48 -6.68
CA CYS A 185 0.07 -1.10 -5.69
C CYS A 185 -0.44 -2.52 -5.42
N LYS A 186 0.46 -3.51 -5.36
CA LYS A 186 0.10 -4.90 -5.04
C LYS A 186 -0.56 -5.01 -3.66
N THR A 187 -0.09 -4.21 -2.71
CA THR A 187 -0.66 -4.08 -1.36
C THR A 187 -2.12 -3.67 -1.36
N HIS A 188 -2.55 -2.88 -2.36
CA HIS A 188 -3.93 -2.38 -2.45
C HIS A 188 -4.84 -3.32 -3.24
N ALA A 189 -4.28 -4.34 -3.91
CA ALA A 189 -5.02 -5.28 -4.72
C ALA A 189 -5.66 -6.37 -3.86
N ILE A 190 -6.75 -6.00 -3.21
CA ILE A 190 -7.58 -6.86 -2.36
C ILE A 190 -9.04 -6.53 -2.61
N GLY A 191 -9.87 -7.57 -2.69
CA GLY A 191 -11.33 -7.46 -2.66
C GLY A 191 -11.94 -8.54 -1.80
N MET A 192 -13.07 -8.21 -1.18
CA MET A 192 -13.86 -9.14 -0.39
C MET A 192 -15.33 -9.05 -0.80
N ARG A 193 -16.03 -10.18 -0.69
CA ARG A 193 -17.47 -10.29 -0.92
C ARG A 193 -18.09 -11.17 0.16
N LEU A 194 -19.21 -10.74 0.70
CA LEU A 194 -19.96 -11.49 1.72
C LEU A 194 -20.96 -12.44 1.04
N ASN A 195 -20.84 -13.73 1.33
CA ASN A 195 -21.71 -14.80 0.85
C ASN A 195 -23.02 -14.84 1.65
N LYS A 196 -24.00 -15.65 1.21
CA LYS A 196 -25.32 -15.76 1.88
C LYS A 196 -25.25 -16.32 3.29
N ASP A 197 -24.23 -17.10 3.61
CA ASP A 197 -23.98 -17.73 4.90
C ASP A 197 -23.06 -16.89 5.82
N ASP A 198 -22.88 -15.61 5.49
CA ASP A 198 -21.97 -14.67 6.16
C ASP A 198 -20.48 -15.06 6.11
N SER A 199 -20.10 -16.04 5.27
CA SER A 199 -18.70 -16.30 4.92
C SER A 199 -18.17 -15.27 3.91
N PHE A 200 -16.86 -15.13 3.80
CA PHE A 200 -16.21 -14.22 2.86
C PHE A 200 -15.53 -14.96 1.70
N ASP A 201 -15.83 -14.52 0.49
CA ASP A 201 -14.93 -14.68 -0.64
C ASP A 201 -13.85 -13.59 -0.56
N ILE A 202 -12.59 -13.96 -0.78
CA ILE A 202 -11.45 -13.04 -0.72
C ILE A 202 -10.62 -13.20 -1.99
N TYR A 203 -10.47 -12.11 -2.73
CA TYR A 203 -9.65 -12.01 -3.92
C TYR A 203 -8.39 -11.16 -3.65
N ALA A 204 -7.24 -11.82 -3.58
CA ALA A 204 -5.94 -11.21 -3.28
C ALA A 204 -4.87 -11.74 -4.26
N PRO A 205 -4.80 -11.23 -5.51
CA PRO A 205 -3.97 -11.82 -6.58
C PRO A 205 -2.47 -11.85 -6.26
N PHE A 206 -2.01 -10.99 -5.34
CA PHE A 206 -0.61 -10.95 -4.89
C PHE A 206 -0.42 -11.46 -3.45
N GLY A 207 -1.44 -12.09 -2.87
CA GLY A 207 -1.47 -12.53 -1.48
C GLY A 207 -1.67 -11.39 -0.47
N LEU A 208 -1.72 -11.75 0.81
CA LEU A 208 -1.94 -10.81 1.92
C LEU A 208 -0.65 -10.36 2.61
N GLY A 209 0.49 -10.94 2.22
CA GLY A 209 1.77 -10.75 2.89
C GLY A 209 2.21 -9.29 2.96
N ASP A 210 2.03 -8.51 1.89
CA ASP A 210 2.38 -7.09 1.89
C ASP A 210 1.48 -6.24 2.80
N ILE A 211 0.20 -6.59 2.93
CA ILE A 211 -0.73 -5.93 3.85
C ILE A 211 -0.27 -6.16 5.30
N PHE A 212 -0.06 -7.43 5.69
CA PHE A 212 0.35 -7.80 7.05
C PHE A 212 1.81 -7.47 7.39
N SER A 213 2.65 -7.26 6.38
CA SER A 213 4.03 -6.80 6.55
C SER A 213 4.16 -5.27 6.51
N PHE A 214 3.06 -4.53 6.39
CA PHE A 214 3.07 -3.06 6.29
C PHE A 214 3.95 -2.56 5.13
N ARG A 215 3.93 -3.25 3.98
CA ARG A 215 4.75 -2.89 2.82
C ARG A 215 3.90 -2.28 1.72
N LEU A 216 4.28 -1.12 1.23
CA LEU A 216 3.69 -0.51 0.03
C LEU A 216 4.48 -0.93 -1.20
N THR A 217 4.05 -2.03 -1.83
CA THR A 217 4.73 -2.63 -2.98
C THR A 217 4.10 -2.16 -4.31
N PRO A 218 4.90 -1.63 -5.25
CA PRO A 218 4.38 -1.17 -6.53
C PRO A 218 3.87 -2.34 -7.38
N HIS A 219 2.82 -2.09 -8.16
CA HIS A 219 2.40 -3.00 -9.22
C HIS A 219 2.86 -2.46 -10.59
N ILE A 220 3.83 -3.15 -11.19
CA ILE A 220 4.58 -2.69 -12.37
C ILE A 220 3.93 -3.03 -13.72
N ILE A 221 2.63 -3.37 -13.73
CA ILE A 221 1.90 -3.66 -14.99
C ILE A 221 1.84 -2.44 -15.92
N ARG A 222 1.90 -1.22 -15.36
CA ARG A 222 1.98 0.06 -16.07
C ARG A 222 2.90 0.99 -15.31
N ASP A 223 3.49 1.98 -15.98
CA ASP A 223 4.29 3.00 -15.30
C ASP A 223 3.38 3.96 -14.53
N ASN A 224 3.15 3.66 -13.25
CA ASN A 224 2.33 4.49 -12.36
C ASN A 224 3.17 5.07 -11.20
N ARG A 225 4.48 5.23 -11.42
CA ARG A 225 5.45 5.62 -10.39
C ARG A 225 5.03 6.84 -9.57
N ALA A 226 4.50 7.87 -10.23
CA ALA A 226 4.01 9.08 -9.57
C ALA A 226 2.83 8.79 -8.63
N THR A 227 1.88 7.96 -9.07
CA THR A 227 0.73 7.52 -8.27
C THR A 227 1.16 6.68 -7.07
N HIS A 228 2.11 5.75 -7.26
CA HIS A 228 2.69 4.93 -6.19
C HIS A 228 3.34 5.82 -5.12
N LEU A 229 4.19 6.77 -5.54
CA LEU A 229 4.84 7.71 -4.63
C LEU A 229 3.85 8.61 -3.88
N ALA A 230 2.85 9.17 -4.58
CA ALA A 230 1.85 10.04 -3.97
C ALA A 230 0.99 9.30 -2.94
N LYS A 231 0.55 8.07 -3.26
CA LYS A 231 -0.16 7.20 -2.32
C LYS A 231 0.69 6.86 -1.10
N ALA A 232 1.96 6.52 -1.31
CA ALA A 232 2.89 6.21 -0.22
C ALA A 232 3.09 7.38 0.74
N LYS A 233 3.37 8.58 0.23
CA LYS A 233 3.50 9.79 1.06
C LYS A 233 2.27 10.02 1.94
N ARG A 234 1.07 9.91 1.36
CA ARG A 234 -0.19 10.08 2.09
C ARG A 234 -0.38 9.01 3.16
N GLN A 235 -0.13 7.74 2.83
CA GLN A 235 -0.37 6.62 3.74
C GLN A 235 0.66 6.58 4.87
N MET A 236 1.94 6.79 4.58
CA MET A 236 3.01 6.80 5.60
C MET A 236 2.85 7.95 6.60
N ALA A 237 2.20 9.07 6.21
CA ALA A 237 1.84 10.13 7.15
C ALA A 237 0.78 9.70 8.17
N LEU A 238 -0.05 8.71 7.85
CA LEU A 238 -1.11 8.19 8.73
C LEU A 238 -0.68 6.96 9.53
N TRP A 239 0.14 6.10 8.89
CA TRP A 239 0.75 4.89 9.46
C TRP A 239 2.27 4.95 9.27
N PRO A 240 3.01 5.54 10.22
CA PRO A 240 4.47 5.61 10.18
C PRO A 240 5.17 4.24 10.13
N GLU A 241 4.46 3.17 10.48
CA GLU A 241 4.92 1.78 10.42
C GLU A 241 5.07 1.25 8.98
N LEU A 242 4.46 1.93 8.00
CA LEU A 242 4.52 1.50 6.60
C LEU A 242 5.94 1.65 6.03
N THR A 243 6.40 0.57 5.41
CA THR A 243 7.63 0.53 4.62
C THR A 243 7.31 0.76 3.15
N PHE A 244 7.89 1.81 2.56
CA PHE A 244 7.81 2.04 1.13
C PHE A 244 8.75 1.10 0.38
N VAL A 245 8.24 0.40 -0.63
CA VAL A 245 9.07 -0.32 -1.60
C VAL A 245 9.26 0.59 -2.82
N PRO A 246 10.51 0.99 -3.13
CA PRO A 246 10.77 1.84 -4.29
C PRO A 246 10.32 1.20 -5.60
N TRP A 247 10.08 2.04 -6.60
CA TRP A 247 9.90 1.56 -7.96
C TRP A 247 11.16 0.82 -8.43
N PRO A 248 11.06 -0.31 -9.16
CA PRO A 248 12.25 -0.97 -9.68
C PRO A 248 13.10 -0.02 -10.54
N GLY A 249 14.37 0.15 -10.16
CA GLY A 249 15.31 1.07 -10.80
C GLY A 249 15.42 2.44 -10.14
N ASP A 250 14.55 2.78 -9.19
CA ASP A 250 14.71 3.98 -8.36
C ASP A 250 15.59 3.68 -7.16
N VAL A 251 16.49 4.62 -6.84
CA VAL A 251 17.23 4.59 -5.57
C VAL A 251 16.23 4.93 -4.47
N CYS A 252 16.29 4.22 -3.33
CA CYS A 252 15.45 4.48 -2.15
C CYS A 252 15.37 5.99 -1.88
N LEU A 253 14.18 6.52 -1.60
CA LEU A 253 14.03 7.91 -1.15
C LEU A 253 14.97 8.09 0.05
N PRO A 254 15.91 9.05 0.03
CA PRO A 254 16.65 9.38 1.23
C PRO A 254 15.66 9.82 2.30
N GLU A 255 15.91 9.40 3.54
CA GLU A 255 15.22 9.92 4.72
C GLU A 255 15.25 11.45 4.63
N ALA A 256 14.14 12.10 5.00
CA ALA A 256 14.07 13.55 4.99
C ALA A 256 15.21 14.08 5.86
N ASP A 257 16.22 14.67 5.22
CA ASP A 257 17.25 15.45 5.91
C ASP A 257 16.52 16.59 6.63
N ASP A 258 16.33 16.41 7.94
CA ASP A 258 15.99 17.47 8.87
C ASP A 258 17.22 18.39 8.95
N HIS A 259 17.27 19.34 8.02
CA HIS A 259 18.23 20.43 8.08
C HIS A 259 17.61 21.57 8.90
N SER A 260 18.26 21.75 10.05
CA SER A 260 18.18 22.81 11.04
C SER A 260 18.20 24.23 10.46
#